data_AF-A0AAQ3NGR2-F1
#
_entry.id   AF-A0AAQ3NGR2-F1
#
_cell.length_a   1.000
_cell.length_b   1.000
_cell.length_c   1.000
_cell.angle_alpha   90.00
_cell.angle_beta   90.00
_cell.angle_gamma   90.00
#
_symmetry.space_group_name_H-M   'P 1'
#
loop_
_entity.id
_entity.type
_entity.pdbx_description
1 polymer ?
#
loop_
_entity_poly.entity_id
_entity_poly.type
_entity_poly.pdbx_seq_one_letter_code
_entity_poly.pdbx_strand_id
1 'polypeptide(L)'
;MFNWLIFKDSDDTLTDVVFDQDDLSVRSDVIGIENELEIAKKALSDAQHRQEAIEKERDQLLEELARSEAKNQEYINTILHDKEIAIAELEAAKSLFQKKLESSVEEKFTLESKLVLAKQDAVDLAVQVEKLAEVAFQQATSHILEDAQLRISSAETTAAEAALLIEKQIKDATEGTISSIVEKSRHAIERALVVAEEAGELAKRSVDTFIDGTSPFTEVADVQAENIKLQGIISDIESQLMVARNEADKLNLELENTRQQLQAFEQRANDVEKAMLEFQESSRKNSLKKEEEMKSMLVKVKKDMAERTKAISKAFKADLKNIKATVEAAKEVVHCKDYAYLRRCEALQRSLKASEDALKTWRQRAEMAESLLLKGRLQDEVDEDSIYVVNGGRIDLLTDVDSQKWKLLSDGPRREIPQWMARRINAISPKFPPKKLDVAEAFTSKFRSLELPTADEVWSIAREKPKEGDVLVEHVYERETIEKKRKALERALQRKTVQLQRAPEQTKLGGLSTFLEIKYKNCLQKDLFCFCGPLIAFKF
;
A
#
# COMPACT_ATOMS: atom_id res chain seq x y z
N MET A 1 -9.15 62.47 -5.29
CA MET A 1 -8.31 63.60 -5.70
C MET A 1 -8.20 63.54 -7.22
N PHE A 2 -8.54 64.64 -7.90
CA PHE A 2 -8.73 64.82 -9.35
C PHE A 2 -9.93 64.11 -9.99
N ASN A 3 -10.72 64.71 -10.87
CA ASN A 3 -11.11 66.10 -11.13
C ASN A 3 -12.33 65.98 -12.06
N TRP A 4 -13.48 66.55 -11.72
CA TRP A 4 -14.64 66.63 -12.62
C TRP A 4 -14.92 68.11 -12.85
N LEU A 5 -14.66 68.58 -14.06
CA LEU A 5 -15.00 69.91 -14.55
C LEU A 5 -16.31 69.79 -15.32
N ILE A 6 -17.42 70.15 -14.68
CA ILE A 6 -18.65 70.53 -15.37
C ILE A 6 -18.67 72.06 -15.41
N PHE A 7 -18.74 72.57 -16.62
CA PHE A 7 -18.91 73.99 -16.93
C PHE A 7 -20.36 74.41 -16.65
N LYS A 8 -20.47 75.61 -16.06
CA LYS A 8 -21.71 76.27 -15.64
C LYS A 8 -22.60 76.67 -16.83
N ASP A 9 -23.90 76.46 -16.63
CA ASP A 9 -24.96 77.22 -17.27
C ASP A 9 -24.84 78.71 -16.93
N SER A 10 -24.97 79.55 -17.96
CA SER A 10 -25.17 80.99 -17.84
C SER A 10 -26.39 81.33 -18.69
N ASP A 11 -27.53 81.46 -18.02
CA ASP A 11 -28.68 82.20 -18.52
C ASP A 11 -28.25 83.65 -18.77
N ASP A 12 -28.29 84.09 -20.02
CA ASP A 12 -28.46 85.50 -20.34
C ASP A 12 -29.54 85.63 -21.43
N THR A 13 -30.70 86.03 -20.93
CA THR A 13 -31.76 86.73 -21.64
C THR A 13 -31.23 87.79 -22.60
N LEU A 14 -31.54 87.68 -23.88
CA LEU A 14 -31.67 88.86 -24.73
C LEU A 14 -32.78 88.66 -25.78
N THR A 15 -33.85 89.39 -25.51
CA THR A 15 -35.03 89.64 -26.32
C THR A 15 -34.71 90.11 -27.73
N ASP A 16 -35.23 89.36 -28.70
CA ASP A 16 -36.16 89.83 -29.73
C ASP A 16 -35.88 91.22 -30.33
N VAL A 17 -35.15 91.23 -31.45
CA VAL A 17 -35.11 92.34 -32.39
C VAL A 17 -35.61 91.80 -33.73
N VAL A 18 -36.91 91.92 -33.92
CA VAL A 18 -37.59 91.85 -35.22
C VAL A 18 -37.32 93.18 -35.92
N PHE A 19 -36.49 93.17 -36.97
CA PHE A 19 -36.52 94.18 -38.00
C PHE A 19 -37.22 93.57 -39.21
N ASP A 20 -38.51 93.89 -39.33
CA ASP A 20 -39.27 93.69 -40.55
C ASP A 20 -39.28 94.97 -41.38
N GLN A 21 -39.23 94.75 -42.69
CA GLN A 21 -39.68 95.60 -43.79
C GLN A 21 -38.73 96.69 -44.32
N ASP A 22 -38.03 96.24 -45.37
CA ASP A 22 -37.65 96.99 -46.56
C ASP A 22 -38.78 97.88 -47.10
N ASP A 23 -38.41 99.10 -47.50
CA ASP A 23 -39.18 99.93 -48.41
C ASP A 23 -38.22 100.62 -49.39
N LEU A 24 -37.80 99.88 -50.43
CA LEU A 24 -37.14 100.46 -51.61
C LEU A 24 -37.85 100.00 -52.89
N SER A 25 -38.75 100.89 -53.28
CA SER A 25 -39.38 101.13 -54.57
C SER A 25 -38.57 100.83 -55.84
N VAL A 26 -39.12 99.94 -56.68
CA VAL A 26 -39.40 100.11 -58.14
C VAL A 26 -38.22 100.09 -59.13
N ARG A 27 -38.15 99.03 -59.96
CA ARG A 27 -38.52 98.98 -61.42
C ARG A 27 -37.62 98.04 -62.25
N SER A 28 -38.19 96.99 -62.85
CA SER A 28 -38.29 96.76 -64.32
C SER A 28 -38.46 95.26 -64.65
N ASP A 29 -39.42 94.99 -65.53
CA ASP A 29 -39.59 93.81 -66.39
C ASP A 29 -40.04 92.46 -65.79
N VAL A 30 -41.34 92.44 -65.50
CA VAL A 30 -42.20 91.25 -65.52
C VAL A 30 -42.45 90.84 -66.97
N ILE A 31 -42.05 89.62 -67.34
CA ILE A 31 -42.78 88.59 -68.13
C ILE A 31 -41.76 87.44 -68.35
N GLY A 32 -41.75 86.46 -67.44
CA GLY A 32 -40.87 85.28 -67.48
C GLY A 32 -40.78 84.50 -66.14
N ILE A 33 -40.86 85.23 -65.03
CA ILE A 33 -40.44 84.76 -63.68
C ILE A 33 -41.50 83.89 -62.95
N GLU A 34 -42.78 83.93 -63.33
CA GLU A 34 -43.85 83.20 -62.58
C GLU A 34 -43.72 81.67 -62.66
N ASN A 35 -43.25 81.11 -63.78
CA ASN A 35 -43.06 79.66 -63.93
C ASN A 35 -41.77 79.17 -63.24
N GLU A 36 -40.71 79.97 -63.25
CA GLU A 36 -39.43 79.63 -62.59
C GLU A 36 -39.56 79.68 -61.06
N LEU A 37 -40.33 80.65 -60.54
CA LEU A 37 -40.64 80.76 -59.11
C LEU A 37 -41.48 79.58 -58.58
N GLU A 38 -42.43 79.05 -59.36
CA GLU A 38 -43.18 77.84 -58.98
C GLU A 38 -42.31 76.57 -59.00
N ILE A 39 -41.40 76.45 -59.99
CA ILE A 39 -40.44 75.35 -60.07
C ILE A 39 -39.45 75.40 -58.90
N ALA A 40 -38.95 76.59 -58.55
CA ALA A 40 -38.06 76.80 -57.41
C ALA A 40 -38.74 76.47 -56.07
N LYS A 41 -40.02 76.86 -55.89
CA LYS A 41 -40.81 76.49 -54.70
C LYS A 41 -41.01 74.98 -54.58
N LYS A 42 -41.27 74.28 -55.69
CA LYS A 42 -41.40 72.82 -55.70
C LYS A 42 -40.06 72.13 -55.41
N ALA A 43 -38.97 72.61 -56.00
CA ALA A 43 -37.62 72.12 -55.73
C ALA A 43 -37.21 72.33 -54.26
N LEU A 44 -37.59 73.46 -53.65
CA LEU A 44 -37.37 73.74 -52.24
C LEU A 44 -38.17 72.79 -51.35
N SER A 45 -39.45 72.55 -51.66
CA SER A 45 -40.29 71.60 -50.93
C SER A 45 -39.74 70.16 -51.03
N ASP A 46 -39.27 69.75 -52.20
CA ASP A 46 -38.64 68.44 -52.40
C ASP A 46 -37.30 68.33 -51.66
N ALA A 47 -36.50 69.40 -51.62
CA ALA A 47 -35.27 69.45 -50.86
C ALA A 47 -35.54 69.40 -49.34
N GLN A 48 -36.58 70.09 -48.86
CA GLN A 48 -37.04 70.03 -47.48
C GLN A 48 -37.50 68.62 -47.10
N HIS A 49 -38.28 67.95 -47.95
CA HIS A 49 -38.68 66.55 -47.71
C HIS A 49 -37.50 65.58 -47.72
N ARG A 50 -36.50 65.78 -48.59
CA ARG A 50 -35.25 64.98 -48.58
C ARG A 50 -34.44 65.23 -47.31
N GLN A 51 -34.36 66.48 -46.86
CA GLN A 51 -33.68 66.84 -45.62
C GLN A 51 -34.38 66.20 -44.41
N GLU A 52 -35.70 66.29 -44.33
CA GLU A 52 -36.49 65.62 -43.28
C GLU A 52 -36.33 64.09 -43.31
N ALA A 53 -36.23 63.48 -44.49
CA ALA A 53 -35.99 62.04 -44.62
C ALA A 53 -34.60 61.66 -44.11
N ILE A 54 -33.56 62.42 -44.47
CA ILE A 54 -32.19 62.21 -44.00
C ILE A 54 -32.09 62.41 -42.49
N GLU A 55 -32.78 63.41 -41.93
CA GLU A 55 -32.82 63.66 -40.48
C GLU A 55 -33.48 62.49 -39.75
N LYS A 56 -34.58 61.94 -40.28
CA LYS A 56 -35.22 60.73 -39.73
C LYS A 56 -34.31 59.50 -39.80
N GLU A 57 -33.59 59.30 -40.91
CA GLU A 57 -32.62 58.20 -41.03
C GLU A 57 -31.45 58.36 -40.06
N ARG A 58 -30.91 59.58 -39.92
CA ARG A 58 -29.88 59.91 -38.92
C ARG A 58 -30.38 59.57 -37.52
N ASP A 59 -31.59 59.99 -37.17
CA ASP A 59 -32.15 59.76 -35.84
C ASP A 59 -32.38 58.26 -35.57
N GLN A 60 -32.82 57.50 -36.57
CA GLN A 60 -32.91 56.04 -36.50
C GLN A 60 -31.54 55.38 -36.29
N LEU A 61 -30.51 55.81 -37.03
CA LEU A 61 -29.15 55.27 -36.88
C LEU A 61 -28.53 55.63 -35.52
N LEU A 62 -28.80 56.82 -34.99
CA LEU A 62 -28.36 57.21 -33.65
C LEU A 62 -29.05 56.37 -32.58
N GLU A 63 -30.35 56.08 -32.73
CA GLU A 63 -31.07 55.21 -31.82
C GLU A 63 -30.57 53.76 -31.87
N GLU A 64 -30.29 53.23 -33.07
CA GLU A 64 -29.69 51.90 -33.24
C GLU A 64 -28.28 51.82 -32.64
N LEU A 65 -27.46 52.85 -32.82
CA LEU A 65 -26.14 52.94 -32.21
C LEU A 65 -26.26 52.91 -30.68
N ALA A 66 -27.11 53.74 -30.09
CA ALA A 66 -27.34 53.78 -28.65
C ALA A 66 -27.82 52.42 -28.10
N ARG A 67 -28.74 51.75 -28.82
CA ARG A 67 -29.18 50.39 -28.47
C ARG A 67 -28.05 49.36 -28.56
N SER A 68 -27.16 49.49 -29.54
CA SER A 68 -26.01 48.58 -29.69
C SER A 68 -24.95 48.79 -28.60
N GLU A 69 -24.68 50.04 -28.23
CA GLU A 69 -23.76 50.40 -27.16
C GLU A 69 -24.28 49.92 -25.80
N ALA A 70 -25.57 50.10 -25.52
CA ALA A 70 -26.23 49.58 -24.33
C ALA A 70 -26.07 48.04 -24.23
N LYS A 71 -26.33 47.31 -25.31
CA LYS A 71 -26.13 45.84 -25.36
C LYS A 71 -24.67 45.43 -25.15
N ASN A 72 -23.73 46.16 -25.74
CA ASN A 72 -22.30 45.90 -25.52
C ASN A 72 -21.92 46.11 -24.05
N GLN A 73 -22.46 47.14 -23.41
CA GLN A 73 -22.23 47.41 -21.99
C GLN A 73 -22.85 46.30 -21.12
N GLU A 74 -24.03 45.80 -21.45
CA GLU A 74 -24.64 44.64 -20.79
C GLU A 74 -23.74 43.40 -20.89
N TYR A 75 -23.24 43.07 -22.09
CA TYR A 75 -22.32 41.93 -22.26
C TYR A 75 -21.03 42.09 -21.45
N ILE A 76 -20.46 43.29 -21.41
CA ILE A 76 -19.27 43.58 -20.60
C ILE A 76 -19.57 43.35 -19.12
N ASN A 77 -20.71 43.84 -18.63
CA ASN A 77 -21.13 43.67 -17.25
C ASN A 77 -21.36 42.19 -16.90
N THR A 78 -22.00 41.40 -17.78
CA THR A 78 -22.17 39.95 -17.57
C THR A 78 -20.82 39.23 -17.52
N ILE A 79 -19.90 39.55 -18.44
CA ILE A 79 -18.56 38.93 -18.46
C ILE A 79 -17.76 39.28 -17.20
N LEU A 80 -17.87 40.51 -16.70
CA LEU A 80 -17.21 40.90 -15.45
C LEU A 80 -17.81 40.17 -14.25
N HIS A 81 -19.13 40.08 -14.17
CA HIS A 81 -19.80 39.35 -13.10
C HIS A 81 -19.43 37.86 -13.08
N ASP A 82 -19.43 37.19 -14.24
CA ASP A 82 -19.03 35.78 -14.37
C ASP A 82 -17.57 35.57 -13.93
N LYS A 83 -16.67 36.52 -14.24
CA LYS A 83 -15.28 36.49 -13.77
C LYS A 83 -15.17 36.63 -12.26
N GLU A 84 -15.94 37.53 -11.66
CA GLU A 84 -15.97 37.71 -10.21
C GLU A 84 -16.46 36.44 -9.50
N ILE A 85 -17.51 35.79 -10.02
CA ILE A 85 -17.99 34.50 -9.50
C ILE A 85 -16.90 33.43 -9.60
N ALA A 86 -16.26 33.29 -10.78
CA ALA A 86 -15.20 32.31 -10.97
C ALA A 86 -13.99 32.53 -10.05
N ILE A 87 -13.63 33.79 -9.77
CA ILE A 87 -12.57 34.14 -8.81
C ILE A 87 -13.00 33.75 -7.39
N ALA A 88 -14.23 34.09 -6.99
CA ALA A 88 -14.75 33.75 -5.67
C ALA A 88 -14.80 32.22 -5.43
N GLU A 89 -15.23 31.44 -6.43
CA GLU A 89 -15.22 29.98 -6.38
C GLU A 89 -13.80 29.41 -6.27
N LEU A 90 -12.84 29.97 -7.01
CA LEU A 90 -11.44 29.57 -6.95
C LEU A 90 -10.84 29.86 -5.55
N GLU A 91 -11.12 31.02 -4.98
CA GLU A 91 -10.67 31.40 -3.63
C GLU A 91 -11.31 30.52 -2.56
N ALA A 92 -12.60 30.20 -2.70
CA ALA A 92 -13.28 29.25 -1.83
C ALA A 92 -12.66 27.84 -1.92
N ALA A 93 -12.39 27.34 -3.13
CA ALA A 93 -11.73 26.05 -3.33
C ALA A 93 -10.31 26.04 -2.74
N LYS A 94 -9.55 27.12 -2.92
CA LYS A 94 -8.21 27.29 -2.35
C LYS A 94 -8.23 27.27 -0.82
N SER A 95 -9.16 27.99 -0.19
CA SER A 95 -9.28 28.01 1.27
C SER A 95 -9.70 26.66 1.84
N LEU A 96 -10.62 25.95 1.18
CA LEU A 96 -11.01 24.58 1.55
C LEU A 96 -9.83 23.60 1.43
N PHE A 97 -9.04 23.72 0.37
CA PHE A 97 -7.84 22.90 0.21
C PHE A 97 -6.81 23.18 1.31
N GLN A 98 -6.55 24.45 1.61
CA GLN A 98 -5.63 24.85 2.66
C GLN A 98 -6.07 24.31 4.02
N LYS A 99 -7.36 24.43 4.35
CA LYS A 99 -7.92 23.91 5.60
C LYS A 99 -7.80 22.38 5.70
N LYS A 100 -8.02 21.66 4.61
CA LYS A 100 -7.84 20.19 4.55
C LYS A 100 -6.36 19.79 4.68
N LEU A 101 -5.46 20.60 4.13
CA LEU A 101 -4.02 20.37 4.25
C LEU A 101 -3.58 20.55 5.71
N GLU A 102 -4.03 21.62 6.36
CA GLU A 102 -3.77 21.87 7.79
C GLU A 102 -4.31 20.74 8.67
N SER A 103 -5.58 20.33 8.47
CA SER A 103 -6.15 19.22 9.25
C SER A 103 -5.40 17.91 9.02
N SER A 104 -4.97 17.63 7.78
CA SER A 104 -4.18 16.42 7.49
C SER A 104 -2.79 16.44 8.13
N VAL A 105 -2.16 17.61 8.21
CA VAL A 105 -0.88 17.80 8.88
C VAL A 105 -1.03 17.63 10.40
N GLU A 106 -2.07 18.20 11.00
CA GLU A 106 -2.39 18.01 12.42
C GLU A 106 -2.67 16.54 12.74
N GLU A 107 -3.52 15.87 11.95
CA GLU A 107 -3.79 14.44 12.08
C GLU A 107 -2.50 13.62 12.02
N LYS A 108 -1.61 13.92 11.06
CA LYS A 108 -0.30 13.27 10.96
C LYS A 108 0.53 13.46 12.23
N PHE A 109 0.63 14.67 12.76
CA PHE A 109 1.36 14.93 14.01
C PHE A 109 0.76 14.18 15.21
N THR A 110 -0.57 14.09 15.32
CA THR A 110 -1.21 13.33 16.39
C THR A 110 -0.95 11.83 16.27
N LEU A 111 -0.93 11.28 15.05
CA LEU A 111 -0.61 9.88 14.81
C LEU A 111 0.87 9.58 15.08
N GLU A 112 1.78 10.47 14.70
CA GLU A 112 3.21 10.35 15.02
C GLU A 112 3.45 10.38 16.54
N SER A 113 2.77 11.28 17.26
CA SER A 113 2.83 11.32 18.74
C SER A 113 2.33 10.01 19.37
N LYS A 114 1.18 9.50 18.91
CA LYS A 114 0.64 8.19 19.38
C LYS A 114 1.58 7.03 19.05
N LEU A 115 2.23 7.05 17.89
CA LEU A 115 3.21 6.03 17.50
C LEU A 115 4.43 6.04 18.43
N VAL A 116 4.92 7.22 18.81
CA VAL A 116 6.05 7.34 19.75
C VAL A 116 5.68 6.77 21.12
N LEU A 117 4.48 7.09 21.63
CA LEU A 117 3.99 6.53 22.90
C LEU A 117 3.84 5.00 22.82
N ALA A 118 3.22 4.48 21.76
CA ALA A 118 3.06 3.03 21.57
C ALA A 118 4.40 2.29 21.45
N LYS A 119 5.42 2.94 20.85
CA LYS A 119 6.79 2.40 20.81
C LYS A 119 7.42 2.37 22.20
N GLN A 120 7.23 3.40 23.00
CA GLN A 120 7.73 3.44 24.38
C GLN A 120 7.06 2.36 25.24
N ASP A 121 5.73 2.24 25.17
CA ASP A 121 4.98 1.20 25.90
C ASP A 121 5.42 -0.22 25.49
N ALA A 122 5.71 -0.45 24.20
CA ALA A 122 6.22 -1.72 23.72
C ALA A 122 7.62 -2.04 24.25
N VAL A 123 8.49 -1.03 24.37
CA VAL A 123 9.82 -1.18 24.98
C VAL A 123 9.68 -1.49 26.48
N ASP A 124 8.83 -0.76 27.19
CA ASP A 124 8.61 -0.97 28.62
C ASP A 124 8.02 -2.37 28.90
N LEU A 125 7.10 -2.84 28.05
CA LEU A 125 6.56 -4.19 28.12
C LEU A 125 7.64 -5.24 27.84
N ALA A 126 8.51 -5.03 26.84
CA ALA A 126 9.62 -5.94 26.55
C ALA A 126 10.59 -6.05 27.74
N VAL A 127 10.92 -4.93 28.38
CA VAL A 127 11.75 -4.90 29.60
C VAL A 127 11.08 -5.65 30.77
N GLN A 128 9.75 -5.51 30.93
CA GLN A 128 9.02 -6.26 31.96
C GLN A 128 9.02 -7.77 31.70
N VAL A 129 8.82 -8.19 30.45
CA VAL A 129 8.86 -9.61 30.05
C VAL A 129 10.27 -10.18 30.26
N GLU A 130 11.32 -9.43 29.93
CA GLU A 130 12.71 -9.83 30.17
C GLU A 130 12.98 -10.02 31.67
N LYS A 131 12.56 -9.08 32.52
CA LYS A 131 12.68 -9.22 33.98
C LYS A 131 11.93 -10.44 34.52
N LEU A 132 10.73 -10.71 34.03
CA LEU A 132 9.96 -11.91 34.42
C LEU A 132 10.65 -13.19 33.98
N ALA A 133 11.20 -13.22 32.76
CA ALA A 133 11.98 -14.35 32.27
C ALA A 133 13.25 -14.57 33.11
N GLU A 134 13.96 -13.50 33.47
CA GLU A 134 15.13 -13.57 34.35
C GLU A 134 14.79 -14.16 35.72
N VAL A 135 13.71 -13.69 36.36
CA VAL A 135 13.24 -14.23 37.64
C VAL A 135 12.85 -15.71 37.51
N ALA A 136 12.15 -16.09 36.44
CA ALA A 136 11.78 -17.48 36.19
C ALA A 136 13.02 -18.38 36.00
N PHE A 137 14.05 -17.90 35.29
CA PHE A 137 15.31 -18.62 35.13
C PHE A 137 16.07 -18.75 36.46
N GLN A 138 16.12 -17.69 37.25
CA GLN A 138 16.75 -17.73 38.58
C GLN A 138 16.04 -18.74 39.49
N GLN A 139 14.70 -18.75 39.52
CA GLN A 139 13.91 -19.71 40.28
C GLN A 139 14.08 -21.16 39.79
N ALA A 140 14.08 -21.38 38.48
CA ALA A 140 14.32 -22.72 37.92
C ALA A 140 15.73 -23.22 38.28
N THR A 141 16.73 -22.34 38.21
CA THR A 141 18.12 -22.67 38.55
C THR A 141 18.27 -22.97 40.05
N SER A 142 17.63 -22.19 40.94
CA SER A 142 17.68 -22.46 42.38
C SER A 142 17.01 -23.79 42.72
N HIS A 143 15.86 -24.10 42.13
CA HIS A 143 15.17 -25.37 42.35
C HIS A 143 15.98 -26.58 41.85
N ILE A 144 16.66 -26.45 40.69
CA ILE A 144 17.56 -27.50 40.19
C ILE A 144 18.75 -27.71 41.14
N LEU A 145 19.31 -26.63 41.68
CA LEU A 145 20.43 -26.69 42.63
C LEU A 145 19.99 -27.35 43.95
N GLU A 146 18.82 -27.00 44.47
CA GLU A 146 18.23 -27.63 45.66
C GLU A 146 17.96 -29.13 45.45
N ASP A 147 17.36 -29.51 44.31
CA ASP A 147 17.13 -30.94 43.98
C ASP A 147 18.46 -31.71 43.85
N ALA A 148 19.46 -31.11 43.21
CA ALA A 148 20.79 -31.71 43.11
C ALA A 148 21.43 -31.91 44.50
N GLN A 149 21.30 -30.92 45.39
CA GLN A 149 21.81 -31.01 46.75
C GLN A 149 21.10 -32.10 47.56
N LEU A 150 19.76 -32.20 47.46
CA LEU A 150 19.00 -33.27 48.11
C LEU A 150 19.40 -34.67 47.60
N ARG A 151 19.64 -34.82 46.29
CA ARG A 151 20.14 -36.08 45.73
C ARG A 151 21.53 -36.44 46.22
N ILE A 152 22.43 -35.45 46.32
CA ILE A 152 23.77 -35.65 46.89
C ILE A 152 23.64 -36.09 48.35
N SER A 153 22.85 -35.38 49.17
CA SER A 153 22.65 -35.78 50.57
C SER A 153 22.01 -37.16 50.70
N SER A 154 21.05 -37.52 49.84
CA SER A 154 20.48 -38.87 49.80
C SER A 154 21.51 -39.93 49.40
N ALA A 155 22.42 -39.61 48.47
CA ALA A 155 23.50 -40.50 48.07
C ALA A 155 24.53 -40.65 49.20
N GLU A 156 24.83 -39.57 49.93
CA GLU A 156 25.70 -39.58 51.11
C GLU A 156 25.11 -40.42 52.24
N THR A 157 23.80 -40.29 52.53
CA THR A 157 23.15 -41.10 53.56
C THR A 157 23.11 -42.58 53.17
N THR A 158 22.78 -42.91 51.92
CA THR A 158 22.80 -44.30 51.45
C THR A 158 24.21 -44.89 51.41
N ALA A 159 25.23 -44.10 51.07
CA ALA A 159 26.62 -44.52 51.18
C ALA A 159 27.04 -44.75 52.64
N ALA A 160 26.62 -43.89 53.57
CA ALA A 160 26.89 -44.06 55.00
C ALA A 160 26.18 -45.30 55.57
N GLU A 161 24.93 -45.55 55.20
CA GLU A 161 24.18 -46.75 55.59
C GLU A 161 24.84 -48.03 55.05
N ALA A 162 25.27 -48.01 53.79
CA ALA A 162 26.01 -49.14 53.20
C ALA A 162 27.33 -49.39 53.93
N ALA A 163 28.07 -48.33 54.29
CA ALA A 163 29.29 -48.45 55.07
C ALA A 163 29.04 -49.06 56.46
N LEU A 164 27.98 -48.63 57.16
CA LEU A 164 27.58 -49.21 58.45
C LEU A 164 27.19 -50.69 58.32
N LEU A 165 26.51 -51.07 57.24
CA LEU A 165 26.11 -52.45 56.98
C LEU A 165 27.33 -53.35 56.73
N ILE A 166 28.31 -52.86 55.96
CA ILE A 166 29.60 -53.54 55.77
C ILE A 166 30.35 -53.65 57.10
N GLU A 167 30.42 -52.58 57.90
CA GLU A 167 31.07 -52.60 59.21
C GLU A 167 30.43 -53.64 60.14
N LYS A 168 29.09 -53.72 60.13
CA LYS A 168 28.36 -54.73 60.90
C LYS A 168 28.66 -56.14 60.41
N GLN A 169 28.66 -56.39 59.10
CA GLN A 169 29.01 -57.69 58.53
C GLN A 169 30.44 -58.10 58.91
N ILE A 170 31.39 -57.16 58.87
CA ILE A 170 32.76 -57.41 59.32
C ILE A 170 32.75 -57.75 60.81
N LYS A 171 32.11 -56.96 61.67
CA LYS A 171 32.03 -57.23 63.11
C LYS A 171 31.45 -58.61 63.41
N ASP A 172 30.29 -58.93 62.84
CA ASP A 172 29.61 -60.22 63.04
C ASP A 172 30.49 -61.39 62.56
N ALA A 173 31.17 -61.24 61.41
CA ALA A 173 32.10 -62.25 60.90
C ALA A 173 33.34 -62.40 61.80
N THR A 174 33.91 -61.29 62.30
CA THR A 174 35.04 -61.32 63.24
C THR A 174 34.65 -61.95 64.58
N GLU A 175 33.47 -61.61 65.12
CA GLU A 175 32.96 -62.19 66.36
C GLU A 175 32.67 -63.69 66.21
N GLY A 176 32.10 -64.10 65.07
CA GLY A 176 31.90 -65.51 64.73
C GLY A 176 33.22 -66.27 64.60
N THR A 177 34.25 -65.70 63.96
CA THR A 177 35.58 -66.31 63.88
C THR A 177 36.27 -66.38 65.23
N ILE A 178 36.21 -65.31 66.04
CA ILE A 178 36.77 -65.30 67.40
C ILE A 178 36.05 -66.35 68.26
N SER A 179 34.73 -66.43 68.21
CA SER A 179 33.95 -67.44 68.96
C SER A 179 34.33 -68.85 68.53
N SER A 180 34.47 -69.10 67.22
CA SER A 180 34.94 -70.39 66.70
C SER A 180 36.37 -70.73 67.17
N ILE A 181 37.28 -69.74 67.17
CA ILE A 181 38.65 -69.91 67.68
C ILE A 181 38.64 -70.18 69.19
N VAL A 182 37.84 -69.47 69.97
CA VAL A 182 37.70 -69.65 71.41
C VAL A 182 37.11 -71.04 71.73
N GLU A 183 36.09 -71.48 71.01
CA GLU A 183 35.57 -72.84 71.17
C GLU A 183 36.58 -73.90 70.77
N LYS A 184 37.27 -73.75 69.63
CA LYS A 184 38.31 -74.68 69.18
C LYS A 184 39.48 -74.75 70.18
N SER A 185 39.91 -73.61 70.70
CA SER A 185 40.98 -73.53 71.70
C SER A 185 40.53 -74.10 73.05
N ARG A 186 39.30 -73.85 73.49
CA ARG A 186 38.70 -74.50 74.67
C ARG A 186 38.67 -76.01 74.50
N HIS A 187 38.18 -76.53 73.37
CA HIS A 187 38.19 -77.97 73.09
C HIS A 187 39.61 -78.54 73.02
N ALA A 188 40.57 -77.79 72.48
CA ALA A 188 41.97 -78.19 72.47
C ALA A 188 42.57 -78.22 73.88
N ILE A 189 42.28 -77.24 74.73
CA ILE A 189 42.70 -77.20 76.14
C ILE A 189 42.05 -78.34 76.90
N GLU A 190 40.75 -78.57 76.76
CA GLU A 190 40.03 -79.65 77.42
C GLU A 190 40.59 -81.01 77.01
N ARG A 191 40.86 -81.23 75.71
CA ARG A 191 41.56 -82.42 75.24
C ARG A 191 42.99 -82.54 75.77
N ALA A 192 43.74 -81.45 75.84
CA ALA A 192 45.08 -81.44 76.42
C ALA A 192 45.06 -81.73 77.92
N LEU A 193 44.01 -81.30 78.62
CA LEU A 193 43.80 -81.55 80.05
C LEU A 193 43.41 -83.01 80.29
N VAL A 194 42.51 -83.58 79.48
CA VAL A 194 42.22 -85.02 79.47
C VAL A 194 43.46 -85.83 79.16
N VAL A 195 44.25 -85.45 78.15
CA VAL A 195 45.53 -86.12 77.83
C VAL A 195 46.55 -85.94 78.96
N ALA A 196 46.55 -84.81 79.68
CA ALA A 196 47.43 -84.59 80.83
C ALA A 196 46.97 -85.38 82.07
N GLU A 197 45.67 -85.55 82.28
CA GLU A 197 45.09 -86.43 83.30
C GLU A 197 45.35 -87.89 82.96
N GLU A 198 45.17 -88.30 81.71
CA GLU A 198 45.54 -89.62 81.18
C GLU A 198 47.04 -89.85 81.28
N ALA A 199 47.88 -88.83 81.01
CA ALA A 199 49.33 -88.88 81.20
C ALA A 199 49.72 -88.90 82.69
N GLY A 200 48.94 -88.27 83.57
CA GLY A 200 49.12 -88.34 85.03
C GLY A 200 48.72 -89.71 85.60
N GLU A 201 47.65 -90.29 85.07
CA GLU A 201 47.21 -91.67 85.29
C GLU A 201 48.22 -92.68 84.70
N LEU A 202 48.76 -92.42 83.51
CA LEU A 202 49.83 -93.20 82.87
C LEU A 202 51.16 -93.02 83.59
N ALA A 203 51.46 -91.87 84.19
CA ALA A 203 52.65 -91.69 85.02
C ALA A 203 52.52 -92.47 86.33
N LYS A 204 51.34 -92.43 86.99
CA LYS A 204 51.00 -93.31 88.12
C LYS A 204 51.08 -94.78 87.73
N ARG A 205 50.47 -95.17 86.60
CA ARG A 205 50.54 -96.53 86.07
C ARG A 205 51.95 -96.89 85.59
N SER A 206 52.78 -95.94 85.16
CA SER A 206 54.17 -96.17 84.75
C SER A 206 55.07 -96.41 85.94
N VAL A 207 54.79 -95.77 87.08
CA VAL A 207 55.41 -96.07 88.38
C VAL A 207 54.96 -97.47 88.84
N ASP A 208 53.69 -97.84 88.60
CA ASP A 208 53.18 -99.17 88.90
C ASP A 208 53.66 -100.26 87.90
N THR A 209 53.94 -99.92 86.64
CA THR A 209 54.51 -100.85 85.62
C THR A 209 56.03 -100.82 85.57
N PHE A 210 56.71 -99.89 86.26
CA PHE A 210 58.15 -100.04 86.56
C PHE A 210 58.38 -101.19 87.55
N ILE A 211 57.33 -101.61 88.25
CA ILE A 211 57.33 -102.76 89.15
C ILE A 211 57.05 -104.09 88.42
N ASP A 212 56.53 -104.10 87.19
CA ASP A 212 56.35 -105.36 86.45
C ASP A 212 56.38 -105.21 84.91
N GLY A 213 57.17 -106.08 84.26
CA GLY A 213 57.58 -105.98 82.86
C GLY A 213 56.51 -106.26 81.80
N THR A 214 56.38 -105.29 80.88
CA THR A 214 56.07 -105.31 79.43
C THR A 214 54.86 -106.07 78.87
N SER A 215 54.03 -105.39 78.06
CA SER A 215 53.14 -106.02 77.06
C SER A 215 52.97 -105.15 75.79
N PRO A 216 53.18 -105.68 74.58
CA PRO A 216 53.10 -104.94 73.30
C PRO A 216 51.67 -104.57 72.83
N PHE A 217 50.62 -104.95 73.57
CA PHE A 217 49.23 -104.63 73.19
C PHE A 217 48.78 -103.21 73.54
N THR A 218 49.44 -102.55 74.50
CA THR A 218 49.12 -101.17 74.90
C THR A 218 49.61 -100.16 73.87
N GLU A 219 50.81 -100.35 73.30
CA GLU A 219 51.32 -99.51 72.21
C GLU A 219 50.42 -99.57 70.96
N VAL A 220 49.83 -100.73 70.66
CA VAL A 220 48.89 -100.89 69.54
C VAL A 220 47.60 -100.10 69.77
N ALA A 221 47.10 -100.07 71.02
CA ALA A 221 45.90 -99.30 71.35
C ALA A 221 46.12 -97.78 71.25
N ASP A 222 47.30 -97.30 71.67
CA ASP A 222 47.68 -95.88 71.57
C ASP A 222 47.82 -95.44 70.11
N VAL A 223 48.48 -96.25 69.29
CA VAL A 223 48.58 -96.01 67.84
C VAL A 223 47.19 -96.02 67.17
N GLN A 224 46.28 -96.89 67.62
CA GLN A 224 44.92 -96.93 67.09
C GLN A 224 44.09 -95.70 67.49
N ALA A 225 44.27 -95.17 68.71
CA ALA A 225 43.63 -93.95 69.16
C ALA A 225 44.14 -92.70 68.42
N GLU A 226 45.45 -92.60 68.18
CA GLU A 226 46.07 -91.58 67.32
C GLU A 226 45.51 -91.63 65.90
N ASN A 227 45.35 -92.83 65.32
CA ASN A 227 44.82 -93.00 63.97
C ASN A 227 43.37 -92.50 63.85
N ILE A 228 42.51 -92.77 64.85
CA ILE A 228 41.14 -92.25 64.91
C ILE A 228 41.14 -90.71 65.00
N LYS A 229 42.04 -90.12 65.80
CA LYS A 229 42.18 -88.64 65.90
C LYS A 229 42.59 -88.03 64.55
N LEU A 230 43.60 -88.61 63.90
CA LEU A 230 44.06 -88.16 62.58
C LEU A 230 42.95 -88.29 61.54
N GLN A 231 42.17 -89.37 61.57
CA GLN A 231 41.04 -89.57 60.66
C GLN A 231 39.92 -88.52 60.88
N GLY A 232 39.68 -88.11 62.13
CA GLY A 232 38.78 -87.00 62.45
C GLY A 232 39.28 -85.66 61.89
N ILE A 233 40.57 -85.35 62.07
CA ILE A 233 41.19 -84.13 61.53
C ILE A 233 41.13 -84.12 59.99
N ILE A 234 41.40 -85.26 59.34
CA ILE A 234 41.29 -85.41 57.89
C ILE A 234 39.86 -85.10 57.44
N SER A 235 38.85 -85.67 58.10
CA SER A 235 37.44 -85.44 57.77
C SER A 235 37.03 -83.96 57.93
N ASP A 236 37.50 -83.30 58.99
CA ASP A 236 37.27 -81.86 59.20
C ASP A 236 37.92 -81.00 58.12
N ILE A 237 39.17 -81.31 57.75
CA ILE A 237 39.88 -80.61 56.66
C ILE A 237 39.15 -80.81 55.33
N GLU A 238 38.72 -82.04 55.02
CA GLU A 238 37.96 -82.33 53.80
C GLU A 238 36.65 -81.53 53.75
N SER A 239 35.95 -81.39 54.87
CA SER A 239 34.73 -80.58 54.95
C SER A 239 34.99 -79.09 54.69
N GLN A 240 36.06 -78.53 55.27
CA GLN A 240 36.44 -77.12 55.06
C GLN A 240 36.89 -76.86 53.61
N LEU A 241 37.60 -77.82 53.01
CA LEU A 241 38.02 -77.75 51.62
C LEU A 241 36.82 -77.76 50.67
N MET A 242 35.79 -78.55 50.99
CA MET A 242 34.53 -78.55 50.22
C MET A 242 33.79 -77.21 50.32
N VAL A 243 33.71 -76.61 51.52
CA VAL A 243 33.10 -75.27 51.70
C VAL A 243 33.87 -74.20 50.93
N ALA A 244 35.19 -74.16 51.08
CA ALA A 244 36.05 -73.20 50.36
C ALA A 244 35.93 -73.35 48.84
N ARG A 245 35.79 -74.58 48.34
CA ARG A 245 35.56 -74.84 46.92
C ARG A 245 34.21 -74.29 46.44
N ASN A 246 33.14 -74.49 47.21
CA ASN A 246 31.82 -73.96 46.88
C ASN A 246 31.80 -72.42 46.87
N GLU A 247 32.51 -71.77 47.80
CA GLU A 247 32.66 -70.31 47.82
C GLU A 247 33.45 -69.80 46.61
N ALA A 248 34.54 -70.49 46.23
CA ALA A 248 35.30 -70.16 45.02
C ALA A 248 34.44 -70.31 43.76
N ASP A 249 33.62 -71.36 43.66
CA ASP A 249 32.71 -71.56 42.53
C ASP A 249 31.63 -70.47 42.47
N LYS A 250 31.10 -70.03 43.62
CA LYS A 250 30.16 -68.91 43.70
C LYS A 250 30.80 -67.59 43.23
N LEU A 251 32.00 -67.27 43.70
CA LEU A 251 32.72 -66.06 43.29
C LEU A 251 33.06 -66.08 41.80
N ASN A 252 33.40 -67.24 41.24
CA ASN A 252 33.63 -67.40 39.81
C ASN A 252 32.36 -67.11 38.99
N LEU A 253 31.19 -67.55 39.44
CA LEU A 253 29.92 -67.24 38.78
C LEU A 253 29.57 -65.74 38.86
N GLU A 254 29.80 -65.09 40.01
CA GLU A 254 29.61 -63.65 40.17
C GLU A 254 30.57 -62.84 39.28
N LEU A 255 31.82 -63.27 39.16
CA LEU A 255 32.81 -62.67 38.27
C LEU A 255 32.38 -62.78 36.80
N GLU A 256 31.93 -63.96 36.37
CA GLU A 256 31.46 -64.14 34.99
C GLU A 256 30.21 -63.31 34.69
N ASN A 257 29.27 -63.22 35.63
CA ASN A 257 28.08 -62.37 35.49
C ASN A 257 28.44 -60.87 35.37
N THR A 258 29.33 -60.38 36.23
CA THR A 258 29.79 -58.97 36.16
C THR A 258 30.57 -58.68 34.87
N ARG A 259 31.36 -59.64 34.38
CA ARG A 259 32.04 -59.55 33.08
C ARG A 259 31.07 -59.43 31.92
N GLN A 260 30.00 -60.23 31.91
CA GLN A 260 28.96 -60.15 30.88
C GLN A 260 28.19 -58.82 30.94
N GLN A 261 27.91 -58.31 32.13
CA GLN A 261 27.30 -56.99 32.30
C GLN A 261 28.21 -55.87 31.78
N LEU A 262 29.51 -55.94 32.07
CA LEU A 262 30.49 -54.97 31.57
C LEU A 262 30.55 -54.97 30.04
N GLN A 263 30.58 -56.15 29.40
CA GLN A 263 30.53 -56.27 27.94
C GLN A 263 29.23 -55.69 27.35
N ALA A 264 28.09 -55.90 28.01
CA ALA A 264 26.82 -55.33 27.57
C ALA A 264 26.79 -53.79 27.66
N PHE A 265 27.41 -53.22 28.71
CA PHE A 265 27.56 -51.76 28.84
C PHE A 265 28.53 -51.19 27.81
N GLU A 266 29.65 -51.86 27.56
CA GLU A 266 30.62 -51.46 26.54
C GLU A 266 29.99 -51.47 25.15
N GLN A 267 29.25 -52.52 24.79
CA GLN A 267 28.53 -52.57 23.52
C GLN A 267 27.51 -51.44 23.40
N ARG A 268 26.78 -51.14 24.48
CA ARG A 268 25.83 -50.02 24.50
C ARG A 268 26.52 -48.67 24.34
N ALA A 269 27.69 -48.49 24.95
CA ALA A 269 28.48 -47.27 24.79
C ALA A 269 28.95 -47.10 23.33
N ASN A 270 29.42 -48.17 22.71
CA ASN A 270 29.84 -48.19 21.31
C ASN A 270 28.67 -47.87 20.35
N ASP A 271 27.49 -48.43 20.61
CA ASP A 271 26.29 -48.16 19.79
C ASP A 271 25.84 -46.69 19.91
N VAL A 272 25.92 -46.11 21.11
CA VAL A 272 25.61 -44.68 21.35
C VAL A 272 26.64 -43.78 20.67
N GLU A 273 27.93 -44.11 20.75
CA GLU A 273 28.99 -43.36 20.07
C GLU A 273 28.80 -43.36 18.55
N LYS A 274 28.48 -44.52 17.98
CA LYS A 274 28.19 -44.64 16.54
C LYS A 274 26.97 -43.79 16.13
N ALA A 275 25.88 -43.84 16.89
CA ALA A 275 24.69 -43.03 16.62
C ALA A 275 24.99 -41.52 16.72
N MET A 276 25.84 -41.11 17.67
CA MET A 276 26.27 -39.72 17.81
C MET A 276 27.10 -39.25 16.60
N LEU A 277 28.02 -40.09 16.11
CA LEU A 277 28.81 -39.78 14.91
C LEU A 277 27.92 -39.66 13.67
N GLU A 278 26.97 -40.57 13.47
CA GLU A 278 25.99 -40.50 12.37
C GLU A 278 25.11 -39.24 12.46
N PHE A 279 24.68 -38.86 13.67
CA PHE A 279 23.95 -37.62 13.91
C PHE A 279 24.81 -36.39 13.58
N GLN A 280 26.08 -36.38 14.00
CA GLN A 280 26.99 -35.27 13.72
C GLN A 280 27.25 -35.12 12.21
N GLU A 281 27.44 -36.23 11.49
CA GLU A 281 27.61 -36.22 10.04
C GLU A 281 26.35 -35.74 9.30
N SER A 282 25.17 -36.25 9.66
CA SER A 282 23.91 -35.83 9.04
C SER A 282 23.60 -34.37 9.31
N SER A 283 23.89 -33.88 10.52
CA SER A 283 23.78 -32.46 10.89
C SER A 283 24.71 -31.58 10.03
N ARG A 284 25.98 -31.98 9.85
CA ARG A 284 26.93 -31.29 8.96
C ARG A 284 26.45 -31.26 7.51
N LYS A 285 26.00 -32.40 6.96
CA LYS A 285 25.46 -32.51 5.60
C LYS A 285 24.24 -31.60 5.40
N ASN A 286 23.31 -31.59 6.36
CA ASN A 286 22.13 -30.74 6.32
C ASN A 286 22.48 -29.24 6.41
N SER A 287 23.48 -28.89 7.21
CA SER A 287 23.98 -27.51 7.31
C SER A 287 24.57 -27.03 5.99
N LEU A 288 25.45 -27.84 5.37
CA LEU A 288 26.04 -27.54 4.07
C LEU A 288 24.98 -27.38 2.97
N LYS A 289 23.99 -28.28 2.92
CA LYS A 289 22.88 -28.18 1.95
C LYS A 289 22.10 -26.88 2.11
N LYS A 290 21.78 -26.48 3.35
CA LYS A 290 21.12 -25.19 3.63
C LYS A 290 21.98 -24.00 3.21
N GLU A 291 23.29 -24.07 3.41
CA GLU A 291 24.22 -23.02 3.00
C GLU A 291 24.28 -22.89 1.47
N GLU A 292 24.31 -24.00 0.73
CA GLU A 292 24.28 -24.02 -0.74
C GLU A 292 22.96 -23.48 -1.30
N GLU A 293 21.83 -23.88 -0.73
CA GLU A 293 20.50 -23.34 -1.08
C GLU A 293 20.45 -21.82 -0.85
N MET A 294 20.99 -21.34 0.28
CA MET A 294 21.08 -19.92 0.60
C MET A 294 21.97 -19.15 -0.38
N LYS A 295 23.14 -19.71 -0.75
CA LYS A 295 24.03 -19.14 -1.77
C LYS A 295 23.32 -19.04 -3.13
N SER A 296 22.59 -20.09 -3.53
CA SER A 296 21.80 -20.09 -4.77
C SER A 296 20.71 -19.01 -4.76
N MET A 297 19.97 -18.87 -3.66
CA MET A 297 18.98 -17.81 -3.49
C MET A 297 19.61 -16.42 -3.55
N LEU A 298 20.76 -16.21 -2.90
CA LEU A 298 21.47 -14.94 -2.93
C LEU A 298 21.90 -14.55 -4.35
N VAL A 299 22.40 -15.52 -5.13
CA VAL A 299 22.79 -15.30 -6.53
C VAL A 299 21.57 -14.92 -7.38
N LYS A 300 20.43 -15.59 -7.20
CA LYS A 300 19.17 -15.24 -7.89
C LYS A 300 18.71 -13.81 -7.54
N VAL A 301 18.67 -13.48 -6.25
CA VAL A 301 18.29 -12.12 -5.80
C VAL A 301 19.21 -11.04 -6.37
N LYS A 302 20.52 -11.29 -6.43
CA LYS A 302 21.48 -10.37 -7.05
C LYS A 302 21.20 -10.17 -8.54
N LYS A 303 20.87 -11.25 -9.27
CA LYS A 303 20.50 -11.17 -10.69
C LYS A 303 19.20 -10.39 -10.88
N ASP A 304 18.16 -10.69 -10.11
CA ASP A 304 16.87 -10.01 -10.19
C ASP A 304 16.98 -8.51 -9.86
N MET A 305 17.81 -8.15 -8.86
CA MET A 305 18.14 -6.76 -8.54
C MET A 305 18.86 -6.06 -9.71
N ALA A 306 19.82 -6.74 -10.35
CA ALA A 306 20.52 -6.19 -11.51
C ALA A 306 19.59 -5.99 -12.71
N GLU A 307 18.62 -6.88 -12.93
CA GLU A 307 17.62 -6.75 -13.98
C GLU A 307 16.62 -5.63 -13.69
N ARG A 308 16.12 -5.53 -12.44
CA ARG A 308 15.24 -4.44 -12.00
C ARG A 308 15.91 -3.07 -12.13
N THR A 309 17.16 -2.93 -11.72
CA THR A 309 17.90 -1.66 -11.86
C THR A 309 18.12 -1.28 -13.33
N LYS A 310 18.37 -2.25 -14.22
CA LYS A 310 18.42 -2.01 -15.68
C LYS A 310 17.06 -1.59 -16.23
N ALA A 311 15.97 -2.22 -15.80
CA ALA A 311 14.62 -1.85 -16.23
C ALA A 311 14.25 -0.43 -15.77
N ILE A 312 14.51 -0.11 -14.50
CA ILE A 312 14.28 1.20 -13.91
C ILE A 312 15.10 2.28 -14.62
N SER A 313 16.40 2.05 -14.87
CA SER A 313 17.23 3.03 -15.60
C SER A 313 16.78 3.24 -17.05
N LYS A 314 16.27 2.20 -17.72
CA LYS A 314 15.67 2.32 -19.06
C LYS A 314 14.38 3.14 -19.02
N ALA A 315 13.50 2.92 -18.04
CA ALA A 315 12.27 3.69 -17.84
C ALA A 315 12.58 5.16 -17.56
N PHE A 316 13.47 5.45 -16.60
CA PHE A 316 13.90 6.82 -16.31
C PHE A 316 14.50 7.52 -17.54
N LYS A 317 15.29 6.81 -18.36
CA LYS A 317 15.84 7.39 -19.60
C LYS A 317 14.74 7.71 -20.63
N ALA A 318 13.67 6.92 -20.68
CA ALA A 318 12.52 7.20 -21.54
C ALA A 318 11.73 8.40 -21.03
N ASP A 319 11.49 8.49 -19.72
CA ASP A 319 10.80 9.61 -19.10
C ASP A 319 11.56 10.93 -19.27
N LEU A 320 12.88 10.92 -19.09
CA LEU A 320 13.72 12.10 -19.35
C LEU A 320 13.64 12.56 -20.81
N LYS A 321 13.58 11.63 -21.77
CA LYS A 321 13.38 11.98 -23.18
C LYS A 321 12.00 12.57 -23.41
N ASN A 322 10.96 12.00 -22.79
CA ASN A 322 9.60 12.49 -22.89
C ASN A 322 9.47 13.91 -22.29
N ILE A 323 10.00 14.13 -21.09
CA ILE A 323 10.03 15.45 -20.43
C ILE A 323 10.77 16.46 -21.30
N LYS A 324 11.91 16.08 -21.90
CA LYS A 324 12.62 16.98 -22.82
C LYS A 324 11.76 17.33 -24.05
N ALA A 325 11.06 16.35 -24.62
CA ALA A 325 10.17 16.57 -25.77
C ALA A 325 8.98 17.46 -25.41
N THR A 326 8.36 17.28 -24.24
CA THR A 326 7.25 18.12 -23.79
C THR A 326 7.70 19.55 -23.48
N VAL A 327 8.91 19.73 -22.93
CA VAL A 327 9.51 21.06 -22.73
C VAL A 327 9.78 21.76 -24.05
N GLU A 328 10.34 21.09 -25.07
CA GLU A 328 10.54 21.70 -26.38
C GLU A 328 9.21 22.04 -27.06
N ALA A 329 8.22 21.16 -27.01
CA ALA A 329 6.88 21.45 -27.52
C ALA A 329 6.24 22.66 -26.80
N ALA A 330 6.42 22.78 -25.48
CA ALA A 330 5.94 23.94 -24.73
C ALA A 330 6.63 25.25 -25.16
N LYS A 331 7.94 25.24 -25.44
CA LYS A 331 8.65 26.40 -25.98
C LYS A 331 8.13 26.80 -27.35
N GLU A 332 7.90 25.83 -28.24
CA GLU A 332 7.33 26.09 -29.57
C GLU A 332 5.93 26.71 -29.47
N VAL A 333 5.09 26.22 -28.56
CA VAL A 333 3.76 26.81 -28.30
C VAL A 333 3.87 28.26 -27.84
N VAL A 334 4.82 28.58 -26.95
CA VAL A 334 5.07 29.97 -26.53
C VAL A 334 5.49 30.84 -27.72
N HIS A 335 6.43 30.37 -28.55
CA HIS A 335 6.85 31.10 -29.74
C HIS A 335 5.71 31.33 -30.75
N CYS A 336 4.86 30.32 -30.98
CA CYS A 336 3.68 30.47 -31.82
C CYS A 336 2.69 31.49 -31.24
N LYS A 337 2.50 31.50 -29.92
CA LYS A 337 1.64 32.47 -29.23
C LYS A 337 2.16 33.89 -29.39
N ASP A 338 3.46 34.11 -29.18
CA ASP A 338 4.10 35.41 -29.34
C ASP A 338 4.00 35.91 -30.78
N TYR A 339 4.24 35.03 -31.75
CA TYR A 339 4.07 35.35 -33.17
C TYR A 339 2.62 35.73 -33.51
N ALA A 340 1.64 34.99 -32.99
CA ALA A 340 0.23 35.31 -33.18
C ALA A 340 -0.14 36.68 -32.57
N TYR A 341 0.38 37.01 -31.39
CA TYR A 341 0.19 38.34 -30.79
C TYR A 341 0.81 39.44 -31.65
N LEU A 342 2.04 39.26 -32.13
CA LEU A 342 2.70 40.23 -33.00
C LEU A 342 1.86 40.50 -34.25
N ARG A 343 1.40 39.44 -34.93
CA ARG A 343 0.54 39.55 -36.12
C ARG A 343 -0.77 40.29 -35.84
N ARG A 344 -1.37 40.06 -34.66
CA ARG A 344 -2.56 40.78 -34.22
C ARG A 344 -2.28 42.26 -34.01
N CYS A 345 -1.17 42.61 -33.35
CA CYS A 345 -0.77 44.01 -33.14
C CYS A 345 -0.53 44.73 -34.48
N GLU A 346 0.17 44.09 -35.42
CA GLU A 346 0.38 44.66 -36.75
C GLU A 346 -0.94 44.87 -37.51
N ALA A 347 -1.88 43.92 -37.41
CA ALA A 347 -3.20 44.05 -38.05
C ALA A 347 -3.99 45.23 -37.47
N LEU A 348 -3.98 45.38 -36.15
CA LEU A 348 -4.60 46.52 -35.47
C LEU A 348 -3.95 47.85 -35.88
N GLN A 349 -2.62 47.90 -35.97
CA GLN A 349 -1.91 49.10 -36.44
C GLN A 349 -2.26 49.46 -37.89
N ARG A 350 -2.34 48.48 -38.80
CA ARG A 350 -2.78 48.72 -40.18
C ARG A 350 -4.22 49.24 -40.24
N SER A 351 -5.11 48.69 -39.42
CA SER A 351 -6.50 49.13 -39.31
C SER A 351 -6.60 50.57 -38.80
N LEU A 352 -5.83 50.90 -37.75
CA LEU A 352 -5.78 52.24 -37.19
C LEU A 352 -5.32 53.25 -38.25
N LYS A 353 -4.21 52.96 -38.95
CA LYS A 353 -3.70 53.83 -40.01
C LYS A 353 -4.71 54.03 -41.14
N ALA A 354 -5.39 52.96 -41.57
CA ALA A 354 -6.44 53.06 -42.59
C ALA A 354 -7.60 53.95 -42.12
N SER A 355 -8.00 53.86 -40.84
CA SER A 355 -9.04 54.71 -40.27
C SER A 355 -8.61 56.18 -40.16
N GLU A 356 -7.36 56.44 -39.79
CA GLU A 356 -6.78 57.79 -39.74
C GLU A 356 -6.71 58.41 -41.14
N ASP A 357 -6.30 57.64 -42.14
CA ASP A 357 -6.23 58.12 -43.51
C ASP A 357 -7.63 58.37 -44.09
N ALA A 358 -8.60 57.49 -43.80
CA ALA A 358 -10.00 57.72 -44.14
C ALA A 358 -10.52 59.01 -43.48
N LEU A 359 -10.24 59.23 -42.20
CA LEU A 359 -10.62 60.45 -41.47
C LEU A 359 -10.00 61.70 -42.12
N LYS A 360 -8.73 61.66 -42.54
CA LYS A 360 -8.10 62.76 -43.29
C LYS A 360 -8.81 63.04 -44.60
N THR A 361 -9.18 62.00 -45.36
CA THR A 361 -9.92 62.22 -46.62
C THR A 361 -11.31 62.80 -46.40
N TRP A 362 -12.01 62.38 -45.33
CA TRP A 362 -13.30 62.96 -44.96
C TRP A 362 -13.16 64.41 -44.54
N ARG A 363 -12.13 64.75 -43.76
CA ARG A 363 -11.83 66.13 -43.39
C ARG A 363 -11.56 66.99 -44.63
N GLN A 364 -10.73 66.53 -45.56
CA GLN A 364 -10.46 67.25 -46.80
C GLN A 364 -11.71 67.44 -47.66
N ARG A 365 -12.58 66.42 -47.75
CA ARG A 365 -13.87 66.54 -48.45
C ARG A 365 -14.79 67.55 -47.78
N ALA A 366 -14.85 67.56 -46.45
CA ALA A 366 -15.63 68.51 -45.68
C ALA A 366 -15.10 69.94 -45.89
N GLU A 367 -13.79 70.17 -45.79
CA GLU A 367 -13.15 71.46 -46.05
C GLU A 367 -13.40 71.95 -47.49
N MET A 368 -13.32 71.05 -48.50
CA MET A 368 -13.66 71.40 -49.87
C MET A 368 -15.15 71.74 -50.04
N ALA A 369 -16.05 70.97 -49.43
CA ALA A 369 -17.48 71.24 -49.46
C ALA A 369 -17.81 72.58 -48.78
N GLU A 370 -17.21 72.88 -47.62
CA GLU A 370 -17.33 74.19 -46.97
C GLU A 370 -16.81 75.32 -47.86
N SER A 371 -15.67 75.13 -48.55
CA SER A 371 -15.14 76.13 -49.48
C SER A 371 -16.04 76.36 -50.70
N LEU A 372 -16.73 75.32 -51.19
CA LEU A 372 -17.69 75.42 -52.29
C LEU A 372 -19.00 76.08 -51.83
N LEU A 373 -19.48 75.78 -50.61
CA LEU A 373 -20.65 76.45 -50.04
C LEU A 373 -20.38 77.94 -49.76
N LEU A 374 -19.18 78.28 -49.29
CA LEU A 374 -18.75 79.68 -49.13
C LEU A 374 -18.64 80.41 -50.47
N LYS A 375 -18.23 79.72 -51.56
CA LYS A 375 -18.23 80.28 -52.92
C LYS A 375 -19.64 80.40 -53.51
N GLY A 376 -20.52 79.42 -53.30
CA GLY A 376 -21.92 79.49 -53.69
C GLY A 376 -22.65 80.66 -53.03
N ARG A 377 -22.37 80.93 -51.74
CA ARG A 377 -22.92 82.09 -51.02
C ARG A 377 -22.35 83.44 -51.50
N LEU A 378 -21.28 83.46 -52.29
CA LEU A 378 -20.69 84.65 -52.91
C LEU A 378 -21.08 84.83 -54.39
N GLN A 379 -21.71 83.83 -55.01
CA GLN A 379 -22.00 83.81 -56.45
C GLN A 379 -23.52 83.83 -56.77
N ASP A 380 -24.39 83.79 -55.75
CA ASP A 380 -25.84 83.99 -55.88
C ASP A 380 -26.22 85.49 -55.79
N GLU A 381 -25.56 86.31 -56.60
CA GLU A 381 -26.19 87.51 -57.18
C GLU A 381 -26.09 87.32 -58.70
N VAL A 382 -27.23 86.98 -59.32
CA VAL A 382 -27.46 86.91 -60.78
C VAL A 382 -26.93 85.66 -61.50
N ASP A 383 -27.75 84.60 -61.55
CA ASP A 383 -28.31 84.04 -62.80
C ASP A 383 -29.15 82.79 -62.51
N GLU A 384 -30.43 82.86 -62.87
CA GLU A 384 -31.33 81.71 -62.97
C GLU A 384 -30.93 80.88 -64.20
N ASP A 385 -30.34 79.71 -63.98
CA ASP A 385 -30.57 78.54 -64.83
C ASP A 385 -30.27 77.28 -64.04
N SER A 386 -31.29 76.84 -63.32
CA SER A 386 -31.26 75.66 -62.47
C SER A 386 -31.13 74.39 -63.32
N ILE A 387 -29.89 73.90 -63.50
CA ILE A 387 -29.68 72.48 -63.78
C ILE A 387 -30.08 71.73 -62.51
N TYR A 388 -31.35 71.36 -62.45
CA TYR A 388 -31.96 70.51 -61.43
C TYR A 388 -31.30 69.13 -61.49
N VAL A 389 -30.14 68.98 -60.84
CA VAL A 389 -29.53 67.68 -60.56
C VAL A 389 -30.34 67.06 -59.43
N VAL A 390 -31.45 66.43 -59.80
CA VAL A 390 -32.16 65.47 -58.96
C VAL A 390 -31.16 64.41 -58.55
N ASN A 391 -31.02 64.21 -57.25
CA ASN A 391 -30.28 63.11 -56.60
C ASN A 391 -30.93 61.72 -56.85
N GLY A 392 -31.47 61.50 -58.06
CA GLY A 392 -31.98 60.24 -58.54
C GLY A 392 -31.07 59.79 -59.68
N GLY A 393 -30.37 58.66 -59.48
CA GLY A 393 -29.51 58.11 -60.53
C GLY A 393 -30.28 57.89 -61.85
N ARG A 394 -29.55 57.63 -62.94
CA ARG A 394 -30.08 57.43 -64.32
C ARG A 394 -31.32 56.52 -64.46
N ILE A 395 -31.64 55.71 -63.45
CA ILE A 395 -32.81 54.82 -63.40
C ILE A 395 -34.12 55.56 -63.12
N ASP A 396 -34.07 56.72 -62.44
CA ASP A 396 -35.25 57.55 -62.16
C ASP A 396 -35.78 58.26 -63.41
N LEU A 397 -34.96 58.41 -64.45
CA LEU A 397 -35.35 59.06 -65.71
C LEU A 397 -36.06 58.11 -66.69
N LEU A 398 -36.12 56.80 -66.41
CA LEU A 398 -36.57 55.80 -67.38
C LEU A 398 -38.03 55.38 -67.21
N THR A 399 -38.60 55.44 -65.99
CA THR A 399 -39.99 55.04 -65.72
C THR A 399 -40.48 55.59 -64.37
N ASP A 400 -41.69 56.16 -64.31
CA ASP A 400 -42.29 56.75 -63.10
C ASP A 400 -42.97 55.73 -62.15
N VAL A 401 -42.97 54.43 -62.50
CA VAL A 401 -43.65 53.39 -61.72
C VAL A 401 -42.64 52.55 -60.93
N ASP A 402 -42.67 52.65 -59.61
CA ASP A 402 -41.72 51.95 -58.72
C ASP A 402 -41.71 50.43 -58.91
N SER A 403 -42.85 49.80 -59.22
CA SER A 403 -42.91 48.36 -59.48
C SER A 403 -42.12 47.92 -60.74
N GLN A 404 -41.97 48.81 -61.72
CA GLN A 404 -41.14 48.57 -62.90
C GLN A 404 -39.66 48.88 -62.62
N LYS A 405 -39.35 49.88 -61.78
CA LYS A 405 -37.98 50.11 -61.26
C LYS A 405 -37.47 48.89 -60.49
N TRP A 406 -38.32 48.31 -59.63
CA TRP A 406 -38.01 47.07 -58.92
C TRP A 406 -37.78 45.89 -59.86
N LYS A 407 -38.56 45.74 -60.94
CA LYS A 407 -38.32 44.73 -61.98
C LYS A 407 -37.04 44.95 -62.77
N LEU A 408 -36.66 46.19 -63.07
CA LEU A 408 -35.39 46.50 -63.74
C LEU A 408 -34.17 46.27 -62.82
N LEU A 409 -34.33 46.45 -61.51
CA LEU A 409 -33.29 46.15 -60.51
C LEU A 409 -33.20 44.64 -60.19
N SER A 410 -34.31 43.92 -60.24
CA SER A 410 -34.32 42.46 -60.04
C SER A 410 -33.89 41.70 -61.31
N ASP A 411 -34.44 42.07 -62.47
CA ASP A 411 -34.36 41.33 -63.75
C ASP A 411 -33.59 42.09 -64.86
N GLY A 412 -32.98 43.23 -64.55
CA GLY A 412 -32.04 43.89 -65.47
C GLY A 412 -30.85 42.96 -65.80
N PRO A 413 -30.06 43.24 -66.86
CA PRO A 413 -29.00 42.35 -67.33
C PRO A 413 -27.89 42.22 -66.27
N ARG A 414 -28.09 41.32 -65.31
CA ARG A 414 -27.07 40.90 -64.36
C ARG A 414 -26.04 40.15 -65.19
N ARG A 415 -24.82 40.69 -65.26
CA ARG A 415 -23.68 39.92 -65.79
C ARG A 415 -23.65 38.61 -65.02
N GLU A 416 -23.75 37.48 -65.72
CA GLU A 416 -23.55 36.18 -65.11
C GLU A 416 -22.22 36.22 -64.36
N ILE A 417 -22.25 35.89 -63.06
CA ILE A 417 -21.02 35.84 -62.26
C ILE A 417 -20.16 34.73 -62.88
N PRO A 418 -18.96 35.05 -63.44
CA PRO A 418 -18.11 34.03 -64.00
C PRO A 418 -17.82 32.97 -62.94
N GLN A 419 -17.86 31.69 -63.32
CA GLN A 419 -17.81 30.57 -62.37
C GLN A 419 -16.64 30.64 -61.38
N TRP A 420 -15.50 31.21 -61.78
CA TRP A 420 -14.34 31.38 -60.90
C TRP A 420 -14.60 32.35 -59.74
N MET A 421 -15.41 33.39 -59.96
CA MET A 421 -15.75 34.39 -58.97
C MET A 421 -16.84 33.87 -58.02
N ALA A 422 -17.80 33.10 -58.54
CA ALA A 422 -18.79 32.39 -57.73
C ALA A 422 -18.12 31.37 -56.78
N ARG A 423 -17.11 30.64 -57.27
CA ARG A 423 -16.29 29.73 -56.44
C ARG A 423 -15.53 30.48 -55.34
N ARG A 424 -15.04 31.70 -55.63
CA ARG A 424 -14.30 32.52 -54.65
C ARG A 424 -15.23 33.10 -53.58
N ILE A 425 -16.41 33.58 -53.96
CA ILE A 425 -17.42 34.10 -53.02
C ILE A 425 -17.86 32.98 -52.07
N ASN A 426 -18.17 31.79 -52.60
CA ASN A 426 -18.53 30.62 -51.78
C ASN A 426 -17.39 30.12 -50.88
N ALA A 427 -16.12 30.39 -51.23
CA ALA A 427 -14.96 30.02 -50.43
C ALA A 427 -14.65 31.03 -49.31
N ILE A 428 -15.06 32.30 -49.46
CA ILE A 428 -14.74 33.40 -48.52
C ILE A 428 -15.86 33.61 -47.48
N SER A 429 -17.10 33.24 -47.78
CA SER A 429 -18.16 33.19 -46.78
C SER A 429 -17.89 32.07 -45.76
N PRO A 430 -17.65 32.37 -44.46
CA PRO A 430 -17.54 31.34 -43.44
C PRO A 430 -18.87 30.58 -43.38
N LYS A 431 -18.79 29.25 -43.43
CA LYS A 431 -19.93 28.33 -43.39
C LYS A 431 -20.79 28.61 -42.16
N PHE A 432 -21.88 29.35 -42.33
CA PHE A 432 -23.05 29.20 -41.46
C PHE A 432 -23.55 27.75 -41.58
N PRO A 433 -24.12 27.16 -40.51
CA PRO A 433 -24.55 25.76 -40.53
C PRO A 433 -25.57 25.55 -41.65
N PRO A 434 -25.56 24.39 -42.33
CA PRO A 434 -26.34 24.19 -43.54
C PRO A 434 -27.84 24.34 -43.25
N LYS A 435 -28.52 25.11 -44.11
CA LYS A 435 -29.97 25.02 -44.25
C LYS A 435 -30.32 23.57 -44.60
N LYS A 436 -31.39 23.07 -43.96
CA LYS A 436 -31.87 21.68 -43.96
C LYS A 436 -31.65 20.97 -45.30
N LEU A 437 -30.89 19.88 -45.27
CA LEU A 437 -30.82 18.90 -46.35
C LEU A 437 -32.22 18.32 -46.57
N ASP A 438 -32.62 18.22 -47.84
CA ASP A 438 -33.83 17.54 -48.24
C ASP A 438 -33.70 16.06 -47.89
N VAL A 439 -34.71 15.53 -47.18
CA VAL A 439 -34.69 14.19 -46.57
C VAL A 439 -34.53 13.09 -47.63
N ALA A 440 -34.84 13.39 -48.90
CA ALA A 440 -34.69 12.48 -50.02
C ALA A 440 -33.24 12.23 -50.46
N GLU A 441 -32.31 13.16 -50.24
CA GLU A 441 -30.92 13.03 -50.72
C GLU A 441 -29.99 12.31 -49.71
N ALA A 442 -30.43 12.16 -48.46
CA ALA A 442 -29.69 11.47 -47.41
C ALA A 442 -29.72 9.93 -47.54
N PHE A 443 -30.73 9.36 -48.22
CA PHE A 443 -30.89 7.91 -48.36
C PHE A 443 -30.07 7.28 -49.49
N THR A 444 -29.40 8.07 -50.33
CA THR A 444 -28.62 7.56 -51.48
C THR A 444 -27.10 7.62 -51.28
N SER A 445 -26.62 8.11 -50.14
CA SER A 445 -25.17 8.19 -49.87
C SER A 445 -24.65 6.93 -49.16
N LYS A 446 -23.54 6.37 -49.64
CA LYS A 446 -22.90 5.13 -49.13
C LYS A 446 -22.18 5.29 -47.79
N PHE A 447 -22.50 6.30 -46.99
CA PHE A 447 -21.92 6.44 -45.65
C PHE A 447 -22.69 5.56 -44.67
N ARG A 448 -21.99 4.56 -44.14
CA ARG A 448 -22.47 3.72 -43.02
C ARG A 448 -22.76 4.66 -41.85
N SER A 449 -24.03 4.86 -41.53
CA SER A 449 -24.45 5.62 -40.36
C SER A 449 -23.82 5.01 -39.12
N LEU A 450 -22.96 5.76 -38.44
CA LEU A 450 -22.52 5.40 -37.10
C LEU A 450 -23.72 5.61 -36.18
N GLU A 451 -24.41 4.52 -35.85
CA GLU A 451 -25.38 4.51 -34.77
C GLU A 451 -24.61 4.71 -33.46
N LEU A 452 -24.89 5.82 -32.79
CA LEU A 452 -24.43 6.03 -31.42
C LEU A 452 -25.16 5.01 -30.55
N PRO A 453 -24.47 4.28 -29.65
CA PRO A 453 -25.10 3.31 -28.78
C PRO A 453 -26.22 3.97 -27.98
N THR A 454 -27.37 3.31 -27.93
CA THR A 454 -28.52 3.75 -27.15
C THR A 454 -28.18 3.70 -25.65
N ALA A 455 -28.80 4.55 -24.83
CA ALA A 455 -28.49 4.64 -23.41
C ALA A 455 -28.58 3.26 -22.71
N ASP A 456 -29.50 2.40 -23.14
CA ASP A 456 -29.66 1.05 -22.61
C ASP A 456 -28.51 0.09 -22.96
N GLU A 457 -27.83 0.29 -24.10
CA GLU A 457 -26.62 -0.46 -24.49
C GLU A 457 -25.40 -0.04 -23.67
N VAL A 458 -25.29 1.24 -23.33
CA VAL A 458 -24.21 1.75 -22.46
C VAL A 458 -24.34 1.19 -21.03
N TRP A 459 -25.57 1.05 -20.52
CA TRP A 459 -25.83 0.45 -19.21
C TRP A 459 -25.83 -1.09 -19.21
N SER A 460 -25.69 -1.73 -20.38
CA SER A 460 -25.61 -3.20 -20.50
C SER A 460 -24.24 -3.78 -20.11
N ILE A 461 -23.19 -2.95 -20.00
CA ILE A 461 -21.88 -3.36 -19.47
C ILE A 461 -21.98 -3.84 -18.01
N ALA A 462 -22.95 -3.34 -17.24
CA ALA A 462 -23.19 -3.79 -15.87
C ALA A 462 -23.91 -5.16 -15.77
N ARG A 463 -24.45 -5.68 -16.89
CA ARG A 463 -25.15 -6.98 -16.95
C ARG A 463 -24.38 -8.06 -17.72
N GLU A 464 -23.30 -7.70 -18.42
CA GLU A 464 -22.41 -8.67 -19.07
C GLU A 464 -21.69 -9.47 -17.98
N LYS A 465 -21.85 -10.81 -18.01
CA LYS A 465 -21.14 -11.69 -17.06
C LYS A 465 -19.64 -11.48 -17.25
N PRO A 466 -18.86 -11.30 -16.18
CA PRO A 466 -17.40 -11.16 -16.29
C PRO A 466 -16.83 -12.37 -17.03
N LYS A 467 -15.95 -12.11 -18.01
CA LYS A 467 -15.32 -13.15 -18.82
C LYS A 467 -14.44 -14.01 -17.91
N GLU A 468 -14.63 -15.34 -17.93
CA GLU A 468 -13.77 -16.28 -17.22
C GLU A 468 -12.31 -16.10 -17.70
N GLY A 469 -11.41 -15.81 -16.77
CA GLY A 469 -9.98 -15.58 -17.04
C GLY A 469 -9.49 -14.13 -17.00
N ASP A 470 -10.35 -13.15 -16.64
CA ASP A 470 -9.88 -11.79 -16.37
C ASP A 470 -9.11 -11.73 -15.03
N VAL A 471 -7.84 -11.30 -15.08
CA VAL A 471 -6.90 -11.24 -13.95
C VAL A 471 -7.44 -10.38 -12.80
N LEU A 472 -8.21 -9.33 -13.12
CA LEU A 472 -8.83 -8.47 -12.12
C LEU A 472 -9.96 -9.18 -11.37
N VAL A 473 -10.72 -10.04 -12.05
CA VAL A 473 -11.83 -10.79 -11.47
C VAL A 473 -11.29 -11.92 -10.58
N GLU A 474 -10.25 -12.64 -11.04
CA GLU A 474 -9.55 -13.65 -10.22
C GLU A 474 -8.97 -13.04 -8.95
N HIS A 475 -8.31 -11.87 -9.02
CA HIS A 475 -7.81 -11.19 -7.83
C HIS A 475 -8.91 -10.74 -6.86
N VAL A 476 -10.09 -10.36 -7.36
CA VAL A 476 -11.24 -10.05 -6.50
C VAL A 476 -11.75 -11.32 -5.82
N TYR A 477 -11.88 -12.43 -6.54
CA TYR A 477 -12.26 -13.72 -5.95
C TYR A 477 -11.24 -14.21 -4.91
N GLU A 478 -9.93 -14.15 -5.21
CA GLU A 478 -8.86 -14.46 -4.26
C GLU A 478 -8.97 -13.61 -3.00
N ARG A 479 -9.15 -12.29 -3.16
CA ARG A 479 -9.30 -11.37 -2.02
C ARG A 479 -10.55 -11.67 -1.20
N GLU A 480 -11.66 -12.00 -1.84
CA GLU A 480 -12.88 -12.43 -1.15
C GLU A 480 -12.70 -13.76 -0.39
N THR A 481 -11.99 -14.73 -0.96
CA THR A 481 -11.71 -16.00 -0.26
C THR A 481 -10.80 -15.79 0.95
N ILE A 482 -9.81 -14.90 0.84
CA ILE A 482 -8.94 -14.51 1.95
C ILE A 482 -9.76 -13.82 3.05
N GLU A 483 -10.64 -12.90 2.68
CA GLU A 483 -11.51 -12.18 3.63
C GLU A 483 -12.50 -13.14 4.32
N LYS A 484 -13.05 -14.13 3.58
CA LYS A 484 -13.90 -15.19 4.16
C LYS A 484 -13.11 -16.05 5.16
N LYS A 485 -11.87 -16.45 4.83
CA LYS A 485 -10.98 -17.20 5.75
C LYS A 485 -10.63 -16.38 6.98
N ARG A 486 -10.33 -15.09 6.83
CA ARG A 486 -10.08 -14.15 7.93
C ARG A 486 -11.28 -14.06 8.86
N LYS A 487 -12.49 -13.80 8.33
CA LYS A 487 -13.73 -13.73 9.12
C LYS A 487 -14.07 -15.05 9.81
N ALA A 488 -13.76 -16.19 9.18
CA ALA A 488 -13.95 -17.50 9.80
C ALA A 488 -12.99 -17.72 10.98
N LEU A 489 -11.71 -17.33 10.83
CA LEU A 489 -10.73 -17.36 11.91
C LEU A 489 -11.10 -16.41 13.05
N GLU A 490 -11.57 -15.20 12.73
CA GLU A 490 -12.02 -14.21 13.71
C GLU A 490 -13.22 -14.75 14.52
N ARG A 491 -14.20 -15.38 13.87
CA ARG A 491 -15.31 -16.06 14.56
C ARG A 491 -14.84 -17.27 15.38
N ALA A 492 -13.87 -18.03 14.90
CA ALA A 492 -13.32 -19.17 15.65
C ALA A 492 -12.56 -18.70 16.90
N LEU A 493 -11.80 -17.61 16.79
CA LEU A 493 -11.11 -16.98 17.92
C LEU A 493 -12.11 -16.43 18.92
N GLN A 494 -13.15 -15.72 18.48
CA GLN A 494 -14.23 -15.23 19.35
C GLN A 494 -14.93 -16.37 20.10
N ARG A 495 -15.19 -17.51 19.44
CA ARG A 495 -15.75 -18.70 20.12
C ARG A 495 -14.79 -19.28 21.15
N LYS A 496 -13.48 -19.29 20.88
CA LYS A 496 -12.46 -19.74 21.83
C LYS A 496 -12.31 -18.78 23.00
N THR A 497 -12.34 -17.47 22.80
CA THR A 497 -12.32 -16.48 23.90
C THR A 497 -13.58 -16.56 24.75
N VAL A 498 -14.76 -16.77 24.15
CA VAL A 498 -16.01 -16.98 24.91
C VAL A 498 -15.98 -18.32 25.67
N GLN A 499 -15.39 -19.38 25.12
CA GLN A 499 -15.18 -20.65 25.85
C GLN A 499 -14.17 -20.49 27.00
N LEU A 500 -13.11 -19.72 26.80
CA LEU A 500 -12.11 -19.42 27.83
C LEU A 500 -12.71 -18.59 28.98
N GLN A 501 -13.60 -17.64 28.67
CA GLN A 501 -14.34 -16.87 29.67
C GLN A 501 -15.43 -17.67 30.39
N ARG A 502 -15.92 -18.78 29.81
CA ARG A 502 -16.93 -19.67 30.41
C ARG A 502 -16.35 -20.77 31.29
N ALA A 503 -15.03 -20.94 31.34
CA ALA A 503 -14.37 -21.75 32.34
C ALA A 503 -14.04 -20.84 33.54
N PRO A 504 -14.88 -20.81 34.60
CA PRO A 504 -14.53 -20.06 35.79
C PRO A 504 -13.31 -20.70 36.45
N GLU A 505 -12.33 -19.86 36.75
CA GLU A 505 -11.27 -20.09 37.73
C GLU A 505 -11.88 -20.70 39.01
N GLN A 506 -11.72 -22.01 39.19
CA GLN A 506 -11.77 -22.63 40.50
C GLN A 506 -10.35 -22.95 40.93
N THR A 507 -9.73 -22.04 41.66
CA THR A 507 -8.67 -22.41 42.61
C THR A 507 -8.48 -21.29 43.64
N LYS A 508 -9.23 -21.38 44.74
CA LYS A 508 -8.72 -21.00 46.06
C LYS A 508 -9.19 -22.02 47.10
N LEU A 509 -8.25 -22.28 48.03
CA LEU A 509 -8.34 -22.93 49.35
C LEU A 509 -8.26 -24.47 49.43
N GLY A 510 -7.04 -24.95 49.73
CA GLY A 510 -6.66 -25.43 51.06
C GLY A 510 -7.37 -26.66 51.65
N GLY A 511 -6.58 -27.70 51.98
CA GLY A 511 -6.95 -28.72 52.95
C GLY A 511 -6.52 -30.14 52.58
N LEU A 512 -5.68 -30.75 53.42
CA LEU A 512 -5.25 -32.15 53.37
C LEU A 512 -6.43 -33.13 53.22
N SER A 513 -6.27 -34.15 52.40
CA SER A 513 -6.30 -35.55 52.86
C SER A 513 -5.94 -36.50 51.73
N THR A 514 -5.10 -37.45 52.10
CA THR A 514 -4.81 -38.71 51.43
C THR A 514 -6.08 -39.43 50.97
N PHE A 515 -6.02 -40.00 49.78
CA PHE A 515 -6.61 -41.26 49.30
C PHE A 515 -7.04 -41.13 47.84
N LEU A 516 -6.22 -41.64 46.92
CA LEU A 516 -6.60 -42.55 45.83
C LEU A 516 -5.41 -42.74 44.88
N GLU A 517 -4.56 -43.66 45.29
CA GLU A 517 -3.79 -44.48 44.36
C GLU A 517 -4.79 -45.34 43.56
N ILE A 518 -4.53 -45.51 42.25
CA ILE A 518 -5.06 -46.49 41.28
C ILE A 518 -5.45 -45.83 39.94
N LYS A 519 -4.73 -46.28 38.88
CA LYS A 519 -4.86 -46.06 37.43
C LYS A 519 -4.01 -44.96 36.77
N TYR A 520 -2.69 -45.05 36.95
CA TYR A 520 -1.74 -44.74 35.87
C TYR A 520 -1.21 -46.05 35.26
N LYS A 521 -2.06 -46.73 34.49
CA LYS A 521 -1.69 -47.79 33.55
C LYS A 521 -2.81 -47.90 32.51
N ASN A 522 -2.66 -47.13 31.41
CA ASN A 522 -3.33 -47.24 30.10
C ASN A 522 -3.65 -45.87 29.47
N CYS A 523 -2.62 -45.06 29.15
CA CYS A 523 -2.79 -43.97 28.18
C CYS A 523 -1.46 -43.53 27.51
N LEU A 524 -0.55 -44.48 27.24
CA LEU A 524 0.63 -44.25 26.40
C LEU A 524 0.81 -45.31 25.30
N GLN A 525 -0.31 -45.91 24.87
CA GLN A 525 -0.28 -46.88 23.78
C GLN A 525 -1.58 -46.83 22.97
N LYS A 526 -1.80 -45.70 22.31
CA LYS A 526 -2.67 -45.49 21.14
C LYS A 526 -2.37 -44.08 20.64
N ASP A 527 -1.70 -44.01 19.51
CA ASP A 527 -1.42 -42.85 18.63
C ASP A 527 0.00 -42.85 18.01
N LEU A 528 0.70 -44.00 18.05
CA LEU A 528 1.61 -44.38 16.96
C LEU A 528 0.97 -45.53 16.19
N PHE A 529 0.50 -45.24 14.97
CA PHE A 529 0.21 -46.10 13.81
C PHE A 529 -1.07 -45.62 13.12
N CYS A 530 -0.93 -44.70 12.16
CA CYS A 530 -1.69 -44.66 10.89
C CYS A 530 -1.35 -43.39 10.09
N PHE A 531 -0.22 -43.43 9.37
CA PHE A 531 -0.05 -42.67 8.13
C PHE A 531 0.77 -43.54 7.17
N CYS A 532 0.12 -44.55 6.58
CA CYS A 532 0.58 -45.14 5.34
C CYS A 532 0.02 -44.28 4.20
N GLY A 533 0.92 -43.70 3.40
CA GLY A 533 0.58 -43.01 2.17
C GLY A 533 0.07 -43.99 1.09
N PRO A 534 -0.69 -43.51 0.09
CA PRO A 534 -1.12 -44.35 -1.01
C PRO A 534 0.06 -44.67 -1.94
N LEU A 535 0.19 -45.96 -2.24
CA LEU A 535 1.11 -46.55 -3.21
C LEU A 535 0.99 -45.88 -4.58
N ILE A 536 2.16 -45.59 -5.13
CA ILE A 536 2.44 -45.40 -6.55
C ILE A 536 2.10 -46.72 -7.27
N ALA A 537 1.17 -46.67 -8.22
CA ALA A 537 0.96 -47.72 -9.20
C ALA A 537 1.75 -47.36 -10.47
N PHE A 538 2.81 -48.12 -10.74
CA PHE A 538 3.43 -48.18 -12.06
C PHE A 538 2.59 -49.10 -12.95
N LYS A 539 2.23 -48.63 -14.14
CA LYS A 539 1.80 -49.46 -15.26
C LYS A 539 2.51 -48.93 -16.52
N PHE A 540 3.46 -49.75 -16.99
CA PHE A 540 4.31 -49.72 -18.20
C PHE A 540 4.62 -48.38 -18.86
#